data_AF-A0A060C353-F1
#
_entry.id   AF-A0A060C353-F1
#
_cell.length_a   1.000
_cell.length_b   1.000
_cell.length_c   1.000
_cell.angle_alpha   90.00
_cell.angle_beta   90.00
_cell.angle_gamma   90.00
#
_symmetry.space_group_name_H-M   'P 1'
#
loop_
_entity.id
_entity.type
_entity.pdbx_description
1 polymer ?
#
loop_
_entity_poly.entity_id
_entity_poly.type
_entity_poly.pdbx_seq_one_letter_code
_entity_poly.pdbx_strand_id
1 'polypeptide(L)'
;EQSQFNRVTQAKRQAGSAFKPFVYAAALEQGYTPSSIILDAPLAIDQGNRQGIWRPRNSSRKFYGPSTLRLGLECSRNLMTVRLAQEMGMDKVTEIGRRFGIG
;
A
#
# COMPACT_ATOMS: atom_id res chain seq x y z
N GLU A 1 32.07 2.72 20.74
CA GLU A 1 31.68 1.29 20.71
C GLU A 1 30.90 0.98 19.44
N GLN A 2 31.28 -0.06 18.69
CA GLN A 2 30.50 -0.54 17.55
C GLN A 2 29.62 -1.71 18.02
N SER A 3 28.31 -1.55 17.86
CA SER A 3 27.32 -2.58 18.17
C SER A 3 27.54 -3.81 17.29
N GLN A 4 27.61 -5.01 17.89
CA GLN A 4 27.70 -6.32 17.20
C GLN A 4 26.40 -6.71 16.47
N PHE A 5 25.35 -5.89 16.57
CA PHE A 5 24.04 -6.17 15.99
C PHE A 5 24.03 -5.91 14.47
N ASN A 6 23.79 -6.96 13.69
CA ASN A 6 23.69 -6.89 12.24
C ASN A 6 22.29 -6.41 11.82
N ARG A 7 22.21 -5.15 11.41
CA ARG A 7 20.94 -4.52 11.02
C ARG A 7 20.36 -5.04 9.71
N VAL A 8 21.16 -5.72 8.87
CA VAL A 8 20.69 -6.29 7.61
C VAL A 8 19.85 -7.54 7.85
N THR A 9 20.28 -8.41 8.78
CA THR A 9 19.63 -9.71 9.01
C THR A 9 18.80 -9.79 10.28
N GLN A 10 19.08 -8.93 11.28
CA GLN A 10 18.45 -9.03 12.61
C GLN A 10 17.45 -7.91 12.89
N ALA A 11 17.53 -6.76 12.19
CA ALA A 11 16.64 -5.64 12.47
C ALA A 11 15.28 -5.80 11.77
N LYS A 12 14.27 -6.24 12.52
CA LYS A 12 12.88 -6.17 12.06
C LYS A 12 12.39 -4.72 12.11
N ARG A 13 11.98 -4.18 10.97
CA ARG A 13 11.46 -2.81 10.82
C ARG A 13 10.27 -2.80 9.87
N GLN A 14 9.41 -1.80 10.03
CA GLN A 14 8.33 -1.57 9.08
C GLN A 14 8.92 -1.07 7.74
N ALA A 15 8.53 -1.69 6.64
CA ALA A 15 8.98 -1.30 5.29
C ALA A 15 8.39 0.06 4.83
N GLY A 16 7.25 0.47 5.38
CA GLY A 16 6.54 1.67 4.97
C GLY A 16 6.15 1.63 3.48
N SER A 17 6.32 2.75 2.77
CA SER A 17 5.97 2.85 1.34
C SER A 17 6.73 1.88 0.43
N ALA A 18 7.85 1.29 0.89
CA ALA A 18 8.56 0.26 0.13
C ALA A 18 7.73 -1.01 -0.07
N PHE A 19 6.63 -1.21 0.68
CA PHE A 19 5.70 -2.32 0.46
C PHE A 19 4.69 -2.08 -0.68
N LYS A 20 4.51 -0.84 -1.15
CA LYS A 20 3.52 -0.52 -2.18
C LYS A 20 3.67 -1.34 -3.47
N PRO A 21 4.87 -1.60 -4.02
CA PRO A 21 5.00 -2.43 -5.21
C PRO A 21 4.26 -3.77 -5.13
N PHE A 22 4.17 -4.40 -3.96
CA PHE A 22 3.44 -5.66 -3.77
C PHE A 22 1.92 -5.49 -3.85
N VAL A 23 1.38 -4.36 -3.38
CA VAL A 23 -0.04 -4.02 -3.57
C VAL A 23 -0.35 -3.79 -5.05
N TYR A 24 0.53 -3.07 -5.76
CA TYR A 24 0.32 -2.80 -7.19
C TYR A 24 0.54 -4.05 -8.05
N ALA A 25 1.45 -4.95 -7.66
CA ALA A 25 1.60 -6.26 -8.30
C ALA A 25 0.32 -7.10 -8.16
N ALA A 26 -0.31 -7.11 -6.98
CA ALA A 26 -1.60 -7.76 -6.79
C ALA A 26 -2.67 -7.18 -7.74
N ALA A 27 -2.69 -5.86 -7.93
CA ALA A 27 -3.63 -5.21 -8.85
C ALA A 27 -3.40 -5.62 -10.30
N LEU A 28 -2.14 -5.68 -10.74
CA LEU A 28 -1.80 -6.16 -12.08
C LEU A 28 -2.23 -7.62 -12.30
N GLU A 29 -2.06 -8.50 -11.31
CA GLU A 29 -2.55 -9.89 -11.39
C GLU A 29 -4.09 -10.01 -11.39
N GLN A 30 -4.80 -8.99 -10.89
CA GLN A 30 -6.27 -8.90 -10.95
C GLN A 30 -6.79 -8.20 -12.21
N GLY A 31 -5.93 -7.99 -13.23
CA GLY A 31 -6.33 -7.45 -14.52
C GLY A 31 -6.34 -5.92 -14.61
N TYR A 32 -5.89 -5.21 -13.57
CA TYR A 32 -5.62 -3.78 -13.71
C TYR A 32 -4.43 -3.57 -14.64
N THR A 33 -4.42 -2.45 -15.34
CA THR A 33 -3.33 -2.05 -16.23
C THR A 33 -2.66 -0.79 -15.70
N PRO A 34 -1.46 -0.44 -16.19
CA PRO A 34 -0.83 0.84 -15.84
C PRO A 34 -1.69 2.07 -16.12
N SER A 35 -2.65 1.98 -17.06
CA SER A 35 -3.59 3.04 -17.41
C SER A 35 -4.93 2.98 -16.66
N SER A 36 -5.19 1.94 -15.86
CA SER A 36 -6.38 1.88 -14.99
C SER A 36 -6.47 3.12 -14.11
N ILE A 37 -7.67 3.69 -14.02
CA ILE A 37 -7.92 4.92 -13.25
C ILE A 37 -8.32 4.56 -11.83
N ILE A 38 -7.56 5.07 -10.86
CA ILE A 38 -7.79 4.91 -9.42
C ILE A 38 -8.03 6.29 -8.81
N LEU A 39 -9.00 6.36 -7.90
CA LEU A 39 -9.41 7.62 -7.28
C LEU A 39 -8.50 8.01 -6.10
N ASP A 40 -7.80 9.14 -6.24
CA ASP A 40 -7.08 9.82 -5.15
C ASP A 40 -7.97 10.90 -4.49
N ALA A 41 -8.84 10.46 -3.59
CA ALA A 41 -9.81 11.29 -2.88
C ALA A 41 -9.92 10.86 -1.40
N PRO A 42 -10.51 11.68 -0.51
CA PRO A 42 -10.72 11.31 0.89
C PRO A 42 -11.31 9.91 1.06
N LEU A 43 -10.80 9.19 2.05
CA LEU A 43 -11.20 7.83 2.36
C LEU A 43 -11.42 7.71 3.87
N ALA A 44 -12.51 7.06 4.26
CA ALA A 44 -12.86 6.75 5.63
C ALA A 44 -13.20 5.26 5.69
N ILE A 45 -12.46 4.51 6.50
CA ILE A 45 -12.58 3.06 6.63
C ILE A 45 -12.95 2.74 8.06
N ASP A 46 -14.04 2.02 8.26
CA ASP A 46 -14.31 1.38 9.54
C ASP A 46 -13.36 0.18 9.68
N GLN A 47 -12.51 0.22 10.70
CA GLN A 47 -11.52 -0.82 10.96
C GLN A 47 -12.13 -2.06 11.63
N GLY A 48 -13.42 -2.03 11.95
CA GLY A 48 -14.09 -3.08 12.72
C GLY A 48 -13.54 -3.18 14.14
N ASN A 49 -13.99 -4.20 14.88
CA ASN A 49 -13.47 -4.53 16.21
C ASN A 49 -13.40 -3.34 17.19
N ARG A 50 -14.34 -2.39 17.09
CA ARG A 50 -14.40 -1.16 17.91
C ARG A 50 -13.14 -0.27 17.82
N GLN A 51 -12.37 -0.38 16.73
CA GLN A 51 -11.16 0.43 16.50
C GLN A 51 -11.46 1.81 15.89
N GLY A 52 -12.72 2.09 15.56
CA GLY A 52 -13.17 3.36 15.01
C GLY A 52 -12.77 3.58 13.55
N ILE A 53 -13.09 4.78 13.06
CA ILE A 53 -12.91 5.16 11.65
C ILE A 53 -11.49 5.67 11.41
N TRP A 54 -10.75 4.97 10.54
CA TRP A 54 -9.45 5.40 10.04
C TRP A 54 -9.60 6.27 8.79
N ARG A 55 -8.86 7.40 8.75
CA ARG A 55 -8.87 8.35 7.63
C ARG A 55 -7.44 8.56 7.12
N PRO A 56 -6.94 7.70 6.20
CA PRO A 56 -5.61 7.85 5.64
C PRO A 56 -5.44 9.17 4.89
N ARG A 57 -4.19 9.61 4.72
CA ARG A 57 -3.84 10.81 3.96
C ARG A 57 -2.58 10.58 3.14
N ASN A 58 -2.49 11.23 1.99
CA ASN A 58 -1.22 11.37 1.27
C ASN A 58 -0.23 12.17 2.12
N SER A 59 1.07 11.91 1.93
CA SER A 59 2.15 12.67 2.59
C SER A 59 2.04 14.17 2.29
N SER A 60 1.65 14.54 1.06
CA SER A 60 1.40 15.93 0.65
C SER A 60 0.15 16.57 1.25
N ARG A 61 -0.72 15.79 1.92
CA ARG A 61 -2.04 16.20 2.43
C ARG A 61 -2.99 16.77 1.35
N LYS A 62 -2.68 16.58 0.07
CA LYS A 62 -3.51 16.96 -1.08
C LYS A 62 -4.21 15.74 -1.68
N PHE A 63 -5.31 16.01 -2.38
CA PHE A 63 -6.04 15.05 -3.22
C PHE A 63 -5.80 15.41 -4.68
N TYR A 64 -5.70 14.39 -5.53
CA TYR A 64 -5.38 14.57 -6.95
C TYR A 64 -6.49 14.06 -7.88
N GLY A 65 -7.56 13.49 -7.31
CA GLY A 65 -8.69 12.99 -8.09
C GLY A 65 -8.36 11.70 -8.85
N PRO A 66 -9.10 11.40 -9.93
CA PRO A 66 -8.83 10.25 -10.78
C PRO A 66 -7.41 10.32 -11.35
N SER A 67 -6.62 9.27 -11.18
CA SER A 67 -5.23 9.18 -11.63
C SER A 67 -4.89 7.77 -12.08
N THR A 68 -3.90 7.61 -12.95
CA THR A 68 -3.51 6.28 -13.44
C THR A 68 -2.84 5.45 -12.34
N LEU A 69 -3.01 4.13 -12.38
CA LEU A 69 -2.36 3.18 -11.49
C LEU A 69 -0.84 3.39 -11.49
N ARG A 70 -0.25 3.63 -12.67
CA ARG A 70 1.17 3.98 -12.79
C ARG A 70 1.55 5.19 -11.92
N LEU A 71 0.83 6.31 -12.07
CA LEU A 71 1.10 7.53 -11.30
C LEU A 71 0.95 7.30 -9.80
N GLY A 72 -0.01 6.46 -9.40
CA GLY A 72 -0.22 6.06 -8.01
C GLY A 72 1.03 5.46 -7.38
N LEU A 73 1.72 4.57 -8.08
CA LEU A 73 2.97 3.96 -7.64
C LEU A 73 4.14 4.95 -7.70
N GLU A 74 4.32 5.62 -8.85
CA GLU A 74 5.40 6.60 -9.09
C GLU A 74 5.43 7.71 -8.03
N CYS A 75 4.25 8.27 -7.72
CA CYS A 75 4.11 9.34 -6.73
C CYS A 75 3.85 8.81 -5.31
N SER A 76 3.89 7.50 -5.10
CA SER A 76 3.65 6.85 -3.81
C SER A 76 2.36 7.32 -3.13
N ARG A 77 1.23 7.36 -3.84
CA ARG A 77 -0.06 7.86 -3.33
C ARG A 77 -0.65 6.88 -2.30
N ASN A 78 -0.80 7.34 -1.06
CA ASN A 78 -1.33 6.52 0.04
C ASN A 78 -2.80 6.17 -0.20
N LEU A 79 -3.61 7.17 -0.57
CA LEU A 79 -5.05 6.99 -0.76
C LEU A 79 -5.37 6.00 -1.89
N MET A 80 -4.67 6.10 -3.02
CA MET A 80 -4.81 5.13 -4.13
C MET A 80 -4.38 3.73 -3.71
N THR A 81 -3.27 3.60 -2.97
CA THR A 81 -2.77 2.29 -2.50
C THR A 81 -3.78 1.62 -1.57
N VAL A 82 -4.32 2.36 -0.58
CA VAL A 82 -5.30 1.82 0.36
C VAL A 82 -6.59 1.44 -0.36
N ARG A 83 -7.05 2.27 -1.29
CA ARG A 83 -8.25 2.01 -2.09
C ARG A 83 -8.10 0.74 -2.93
N LEU A 84 -6.97 0.58 -3.62
CA LEU A 84 -6.64 -0.65 -4.36
C LEU A 84 -6.69 -1.89 -3.46
N ALA A 85 -6.01 -1.84 -2.30
CA ALA A 85 -6.01 -2.96 -1.36
C ALA A 85 -7.42 -3.30 -0.83
N GLN A 86 -8.27 -2.28 -0.62
CA GLN A 86 -9.64 -2.47 -0.19
C GLN A 86 -10.52 -3.08 -1.30
N GLU A 87 -10.36 -2.64 -2.56
CA GLU A 87 -11.11 -3.16 -3.71
C GLU A 87 -10.76 -4.62 -4.02
N MET A 88 -9.47 -4.98 -3.95
CA MET A 88 -9.01 -6.34 -4.22
C MET A 88 -9.20 -7.30 -3.03
N GLY A 89 -9.32 -6.76 -1.83
CA GLY A 89 -9.25 -7.51 -0.58
C GLY A 89 -7.81 -7.81 -0.13
N MET A 90 -7.63 -7.86 1.19
CA MET A 90 -6.30 -8.05 1.79
C MET A 90 -5.68 -9.41 1.51
N ASP A 91 -6.49 -10.45 1.29
CA ASP A 91 -5.99 -11.80 1.03
C ASP A 91 -5.08 -11.86 -0.22
N LYS A 92 -5.45 -11.14 -1.28
CA LYS A 92 -4.65 -11.03 -2.51
C LYS A 92 -3.33 -10.31 -2.28
N VAL A 93 -3.35 -9.24 -1.48
CA VAL A 93 -2.15 -8.50 -1.11
C VAL A 93 -1.22 -9.35 -0.25
N THR A 94 -1.76 -10.08 0.73
CA THR A 94 -0.99 -10.97 1.60
C THR A 94 -0.43 -12.16 0.82
N GLU A 95 -1.16 -12.72 -0.14
CA GLU A 95 -0.68 -13.78 -1.03
C GLU A 95 0.58 -13.37 -1.80
N ILE A 96 0.58 -12.16 -2.38
CA ILE A 96 1.79 -11.59 -3.01
C ILE A 96 2.91 -11.47 -1.98
N GLY A 97 2.65 -10.90 -0.81
CA GLY A 97 3.66 -10.78 0.26
C GLY A 97 4.34 -12.12 0.59
N ARG A 98 3.55 -13.18 0.77
CA ARG A 98 4.06 -14.53 1.04
C ARG A 98 4.90 -15.09 -0.10
N ARG A 99 4.48 -14.89 -1.36
CA ARG A 99 5.24 -15.34 -2.55
C ARG A 99 6.62 -14.69 -2.64
N PHE A 100 6.78 -13.47 -2.14
CA PHE A 100 8.05 -12.76 -2.05
C PHE A 100 8.81 -12.99 -0.74
N GLY A 101 8.33 -13.86 0.15
CA GLY A 101 8.97 -14.16 1.44
C GLY A 101 8.89 -13.04 2.47
N ILE A 102 7.88 -12.16 2.36
CA ILE A 102 7.66 -11.04 3.27
C ILE A 102 6.61 -11.44 4.31
N GLY A 103 7.03 -11.54 5.57
CA GLY A 103 6.18 -11.92 6.72
C GLY A 103 6.97 -12.06 8.01
#